data_AF-A0A3B9WXK9-F1
#
_entry.id   AF-A0A3B9WXK9-F1
#
_cell.length_a   1.000
_cell.length_b   1.000
_cell.length_c   1.000
_cell.angle_alpha   90.00
_cell.angle_beta   90.00
_cell.angle_gamma   90.00
#
_symmetry.space_group_name_H-M   'P 1'
#
loop_
_entity.id
_entity.type
_entity.pdbx_description
1 polymer ?
#
loop_
_entity_poly.entity_id
_entity_poly.type
_entity_poly.pdbx_seq_one_letter_code
_entity_poly.pdbx_strand_id
1 'polypeptide(L)'
;MKKIIAALLCSLTLGAFTGCYYTITPTVTETEEAAEGAEVSEEAEEEVSEEDEENYETGDAALDDPLNQDEIGEKELLVVSFGTSFNDSRRLTIGAIEKDLKEAFPDYSVRRAFTSQIIIDHVKKRDGEVIDNVTEALDRAVNNGVKTLVVQPTHLMHGFEYTDLKEELADYADAFDKLVIAEPLLDTDEDFNGVIEAVTQATKEYDDGETAICFMGHGTEADSNSVYAKLQEMMNAAGYDNYYIGTVEASPSVEDVLSLVKQGNYKRVVLEPLMVVAGDHANNDMAGDEEDSWKSVFEAEGYEVVCLLNGLGENSDVRSLYVEHCRKAIEEAELIAGASEMTEVKDVTADGQKPVPASEIKDGVYEIEVDSSSSMFRITQCSLTVEGDEMKAVMTMGGKGYLYVCPGTAAEALEMSEDAYIPFEENEKGEHTFTVTVDALDSPYELAAFSKNKEKWYDRTLVFRADSLPGTALSEAGETESKAELMERLGLKDGSYLIGAELEGGSGKAYVESPVELTVKGEEITAHIIFSSPNYDYAIVDGEKYLPVNKEGNSAFDIPVNGLTVELTADTTAMSKPHEIEYRLVFDESSLEEAE
;
A
#
# COMPACT_ATOMS: atom_id res chain seq x y z
N MET A 1 -8.65 3.58 51.35
CA MET A 1 -8.45 3.96 52.78
C MET A 1 -6.96 3.80 53.12
N LYS A 2 -6.25 4.91 53.40
CA LYS A 2 -5.02 5.11 54.23
C LYS A 2 -4.15 3.85 54.50
N LYS A 3 -2.82 3.79 54.31
CA LYS A 3 -1.73 4.77 54.56
C LYS A 3 -0.36 4.01 54.46
N ILE A 4 0.72 4.52 53.82
CA ILE A 4 2.07 4.90 54.38
C ILE A 4 3.15 4.45 53.34
N ILE A 5 3.81 5.34 52.57
CA ILE A 5 5.08 6.09 52.78
C ILE A 5 6.36 5.23 52.89
N ALA A 6 7.30 5.40 51.94
CA ALA A 6 8.72 5.70 52.21
C ALA A 6 9.48 6.10 50.92
N ALA A 7 10.13 7.27 50.97
CA ALA A 7 11.08 7.78 50.00
C ALA A 7 12.52 7.43 50.43
N LEU A 8 13.45 7.26 49.49
CA LEU A 8 14.89 7.34 49.74
C LEU A 8 15.59 8.09 48.59
N LEU A 9 16.46 9.03 48.96
CA LEU A 9 17.19 9.97 48.11
C LEU A 9 18.69 9.93 48.50
N CYS A 10 19.55 10.25 47.54
CA CYS A 10 21.01 10.49 47.63
C CYS A 10 21.88 9.23 47.91
N SER A 11 23.11 9.09 47.37
CA SER A 11 24.12 10.12 47.10
C SER A 11 25.17 9.75 46.02
N LEU A 12 25.59 10.75 45.20
CA LEU A 12 26.86 10.79 44.45
C LEU A 12 28.08 10.84 45.39
N THR A 13 29.20 10.23 44.98
CA THR A 13 30.55 10.69 45.33
C THR A 13 31.54 10.49 44.17
N LEU A 14 32.32 11.55 43.92
CA LEU A 14 33.34 11.76 42.90
C LEU A 14 34.75 11.66 43.52
N GLY A 15 35.78 11.32 42.72
CA GLY A 15 37.21 11.53 43.04
C GLY A 15 38.11 10.47 42.40
N ALA A 16 38.65 10.66 41.18
CA ALA A 16 39.82 11.47 40.78
C ALA A 16 41.18 10.81 41.08
N PHE A 17 42.04 10.64 40.05
CA PHE A 17 43.48 11.01 40.02
C PHE A 17 44.11 10.75 38.63
N THR A 18 44.59 11.83 37.99
CA THR A 18 45.86 12.03 37.22
C THR A 18 46.40 10.89 36.34
N GLY A 19 46.76 11.03 35.05
CA GLY A 19 47.25 12.17 34.26
C GLY A 19 48.75 12.01 33.93
N CYS A 20 49.11 11.79 32.65
CA CYS A 20 50.32 12.38 32.00
C CYS A 20 50.52 11.96 30.52
N TYR A 21 50.27 12.93 29.62
CA TYR A 21 51.03 13.35 28.42
C TYR A 21 51.58 12.34 27.39
N TYR A 22 51.20 12.53 26.12
CA TYR A 22 52.13 13.04 25.08
C TYR A 22 51.39 13.73 23.92
N THR A 23 52.01 14.78 23.38
CA THR A 23 51.58 15.69 22.30
C THR A 23 51.83 15.14 20.90
N ILE A 24 51.05 15.57 19.88
CA ILE A 24 51.52 16.07 18.55
C ILE A 24 50.35 16.80 17.84
N THR A 25 50.65 17.98 17.29
CA THR A 25 49.82 18.83 16.41
C THR A 25 49.76 18.33 14.95
N PRO A 26 48.79 18.80 14.13
CA PRO A 26 48.29 18.10 12.95
C PRO A 26 48.99 18.47 11.63
N THR A 27 48.87 17.62 10.60
CA THR A 27 48.99 18.04 9.19
C THR A 27 48.08 17.18 8.31
N VAL A 28 47.42 17.88 7.40
CA VAL A 28 46.28 17.59 6.51
C VAL A 28 46.58 16.53 5.44
N THR A 29 45.59 15.71 5.07
CA THR A 29 45.09 15.53 3.68
C THR A 29 43.85 14.62 3.62
N GLU A 30 42.76 15.22 3.11
CA GLU A 30 41.66 14.70 2.29
C GLU A 30 41.21 13.24 2.44
N THR A 31 39.95 13.07 2.85
CA THR A 31 38.96 12.24 2.14
C THR A 31 37.55 12.76 2.43
N GLU A 32 36.73 12.78 1.38
CA GLU A 32 35.34 13.22 1.31
C GLU A 32 34.42 12.51 2.33
N GLU A 33 33.61 13.28 3.04
CA GLU A 33 32.38 12.80 3.70
C GLU A 33 31.24 12.97 2.69
N ALA A 34 30.76 11.85 2.16
CA ALA A 34 29.47 11.75 1.51
C ALA A 34 28.42 11.40 2.57
N ALA A 35 27.25 12.03 2.41
CA ALA A 35 26.12 12.00 3.32
C ALA A 35 25.53 10.61 3.53
N GLU A 36 25.01 10.40 4.75
CA GLU A 36 24.15 9.30 5.16
C GLU A 36 22.98 9.12 4.17
N GLY A 37 22.95 7.96 3.51
CA GLY A 37 21.76 7.36 2.93
C GLY A 37 21.36 6.19 3.83
N ALA A 38 20.07 6.11 4.15
CA ALA A 38 19.48 5.04 4.94
C ALA A 38 19.81 3.66 4.34
N GLU A 39 20.33 2.76 5.19
CA GLU A 39 20.47 1.34 4.87
C GLU A 39 19.07 0.73 4.78
N VAL A 40 18.68 0.35 3.57
CA VAL A 40 17.64 -0.64 3.32
C VAL A 40 18.21 -1.98 3.75
N SER A 41 17.55 -2.66 4.69
CA SER A 41 17.89 -4.02 5.08
C SER A 41 17.57 -4.97 3.92
N GLU A 42 18.62 -5.57 3.33
CA GLU A 42 18.52 -6.77 2.51
C GLU A 42 17.99 -7.91 3.40
N GLU A 43 16.71 -8.22 3.29
CA GLU A 43 16.21 -9.54 3.65
C GLU A 43 16.69 -10.52 2.57
N ALA A 44 17.19 -11.67 3.01
CA ALA A 44 17.95 -12.60 2.19
C ALA A 44 17.08 -13.22 1.10
N GLU A 45 17.34 -12.84 -0.15
CA GLU A 45 16.87 -13.55 -1.34
C GLU A 45 17.39 -15.00 -1.32
N GLU A 46 16.49 -15.98 -1.34
CA GLU A 46 16.84 -17.40 -1.44
C GLU A 46 17.49 -17.70 -2.80
N GLU A 47 18.81 -17.89 -2.81
CA GLU A 47 19.47 -18.68 -3.85
C GLU A 47 19.06 -20.14 -3.70
N VAL A 48 18.04 -20.57 -4.46
CA VAL A 48 17.89 -22.00 -4.78
C VAL A 48 19.14 -22.42 -5.53
N SER A 49 20.04 -23.16 -4.86
CA SER A 49 21.29 -23.59 -5.47
C SER A 49 21.01 -24.37 -6.77
N GLU A 50 21.57 -23.91 -7.89
CA GLU A 50 21.38 -24.51 -9.22
C GLU A 50 21.98 -25.94 -9.36
N GLU A 51 22.54 -26.52 -8.29
CA GLU A 51 23.29 -27.79 -8.35
C GLU A 51 22.53 -29.04 -7.87
N ASP A 52 21.31 -28.92 -7.31
CA ASP A 52 20.44 -30.06 -7.04
C ASP A 52 19.25 -30.07 -8.00
N GLU A 53 19.42 -30.73 -9.16
CA GLU A 53 18.25 -31.25 -9.90
C GLU A 53 17.52 -32.22 -8.95
N GLU A 54 16.53 -31.71 -8.21
CA GLU A 54 15.73 -32.44 -7.23
C GLU A 54 15.30 -33.81 -7.77
N ASN A 55 15.95 -34.86 -7.28
CA ASN A 55 15.70 -36.24 -7.66
C ASN A 55 14.70 -36.90 -6.68
N TYR A 56 13.68 -36.14 -6.27
CA TYR A 56 12.61 -36.59 -5.38
C TYR A 56 11.29 -36.76 -6.16
N GLU A 57 10.48 -37.75 -5.79
CA GLU A 57 9.17 -37.98 -6.39
C GLU A 57 8.18 -36.95 -5.85
N THR A 58 8.00 -35.85 -6.57
CA THR A 58 7.12 -34.73 -6.15
C THR A 58 5.63 -34.98 -6.42
N GLY A 59 5.29 -36.07 -7.12
CA GLY A 59 3.93 -36.44 -7.52
C GLY A 59 3.64 -36.21 -9.00
N ASP A 60 2.41 -36.50 -9.43
CA ASP A 60 1.99 -36.43 -10.83
C ASP A 60 1.44 -35.04 -11.20
N ALA A 61 2.25 -34.25 -11.90
CA ALA A 61 1.86 -32.91 -12.39
C ALA A 61 0.60 -32.94 -13.28
N ALA A 62 0.35 -34.03 -14.01
CA ALA A 62 -0.78 -34.13 -14.93
C ALA A 62 -2.16 -34.20 -14.23
N LEU A 63 -2.17 -34.33 -12.89
CA LEU A 63 -3.37 -34.32 -12.07
C LEU A 63 -3.74 -32.93 -11.53
N ASP A 64 -2.88 -31.93 -11.75
CA ASP A 64 -3.13 -30.55 -11.33
C ASP A 64 -3.94 -29.77 -12.37
N ASP A 65 -4.61 -28.70 -11.94
CA ASP A 65 -5.32 -27.76 -12.80
C ASP A 65 -4.86 -26.35 -12.41
N PRO A 66 -4.14 -25.62 -13.27
CA PRO A 66 -3.66 -24.27 -12.97
C PRO A 66 -4.80 -23.25 -12.98
N LEU A 67 -6.01 -23.62 -13.44
CA LEU A 67 -7.19 -22.78 -13.52
C LEU A 67 -7.11 -21.55 -14.46
N ASN A 68 -6.08 -21.41 -15.30
CA ASN A 68 -5.80 -20.23 -16.13
C ASN A 68 -6.68 -19.99 -17.39
N GLN A 69 -7.99 -20.21 -17.29
CA GLN A 69 -8.88 -20.25 -18.47
C GLN A 69 -9.46 -18.84 -18.75
N ASP A 70 -9.60 -18.44 -20.01
CA ASP A 70 -10.04 -17.05 -20.33
C ASP A 70 -11.57 -16.87 -20.41
N GLU A 71 -12.33 -17.92 -20.71
CA GLU A 71 -13.78 -17.83 -20.89
C GLU A 71 -14.53 -17.84 -19.54
N ILE A 72 -14.50 -16.70 -18.84
CA ILE A 72 -15.16 -16.49 -17.54
C ILE A 72 -16.33 -15.51 -17.58
N GLY A 73 -17.13 -15.52 -16.52
CA GLY A 73 -18.16 -14.52 -16.28
C GLY A 73 -17.60 -13.25 -15.66
N GLU A 74 -18.50 -12.32 -15.30
CA GLU A 74 -18.15 -11.04 -14.67
C GLU A 74 -17.68 -11.16 -13.20
N LYS A 75 -17.69 -12.38 -12.63
CA LYS A 75 -17.34 -12.68 -11.25
C LYS A 75 -16.19 -13.68 -11.19
N GLU A 76 -15.10 -13.27 -10.56
CA GLU A 76 -13.90 -14.09 -10.35
C GLU A 76 -13.58 -14.22 -8.86
N LEU A 77 -13.19 -15.43 -8.47
CA LEU A 77 -12.62 -15.72 -7.17
C LEU A 77 -11.16 -16.13 -7.37
N LEU A 78 -10.23 -15.23 -7.09
CA LEU A 78 -8.80 -15.45 -7.24
C LEU A 78 -8.24 -16.03 -5.94
N VAL A 79 -7.75 -17.27 -5.98
CA VAL A 79 -7.10 -17.94 -4.86
C VAL A 79 -5.60 -17.71 -4.99
N VAL A 80 -5.02 -17.02 -4.00
CA VAL A 80 -3.61 -16.64 -4.00
C VAL A 80 -2.86 -17.44 -2.95
N SER A 81 -1.82 -18.15 -3.35
CA SER A 81 -0.99 -18.94 -2.44
C SER A 81 0.48 -18.55 -2.59
N PHE A 82 1.30 -18.75 -1.56
CA PHE A 82 2.76 -18.73 -1.74
C PHE A 82 3.21 -19.67 -2.87
N GLY A 83 2.61 -20.86 -2.87
CA GLY A 83 2.82 -21.89 -3.89
C GLY A 83 3.67 -23.05 -3.37
N THR A 84 3.76 -24.11 -4.19
CA THR A 84 4.73 -25.18 -3.96
C THR A 84 5.10 -25.89 -5.26
N SER A 85 6.37 -26.26 -5.39
CA SER A 85 6.87 -27.11 -6.47
C SER A 85 6.50 -28.60 -6.25
N PHE A 86 5.99 -29.00 -5.09
CA PHE A 86 5.60 -30.39 -4.81
C PHE A 86 4.21 -30.70 -5.39
N ASN A 87 4.14 -31.45 -6.50
CA ASN A 87 2.90 -31.68 -7.26
C ASN A 87 1.76 -32.30 -6.44
N ASP A 88 2.03 -33.37 -5.68
CA ASP A 88 1.00 -34.01 -4.87
C ASP A 88 0.55 -33.11 -3.72
N SER A 89 1.49 -32.42 -3.05
CA SER A 89 1.18 -31.44 -2.01
C SER A 89 0.30 -30.33 -2.58
N ARG A 90 0.69 -29.71 -3.70
CA ARG A 90 -0.07 -28.66 -4.39
C ARG A 90 -1.49 -29.10 -4.69
N ARG A 91 -1.67 -30.29 -5.25
CA ARG A 91 -2.99 -30.83 -5.61
C ARG A 91 -3.85 -31.17 -4.39
N LEU A 92 -3.26 -31.73 -3.33
CA LEU A 92 -3.98 -32.17 -2.13
C LEU A 92 -4.29 -31.03 -1.16
N THR A 93 -3.57 -29.91 -1.26
CA THR A 93 -3.72 -28.73 -0.40
C THR A 93 -4.37 -27.57 -1.15
N ILE A 94 -3.60 -26.80 -1.92
CA ILE A 94 -4.05 -25.63 -2.70
C ILE A 94 -5.20 -26.02 -3.63
N GLY A 95 -5.01 -27.08 -4.43
CA GLY A 95 -6.05 -27.60 -5.32
C GLY A 95 -7.32 -28.07 -4.59
N ALA A 96 -7.20 -28.55 -3.36
CA ALA A 96 -8.35 -28.92 -2.54
C ALA A 96 -9.08 -27.69 -1.99
N ILE A 97 -8.37 -26.63 -1.59
CA ILE A 97 -8.95 -25.34 -1.18
C ILE A 97 -9.73 -24.73 -2.35
N GLU A 98 -9.09 -24.63 -3.52
CA GLU A 98 -9.72 -24.10 -4.74
C GLU A 98 -10.98 -24.88 -5.13
N LYS A 99 -10.93 -26.20 -5.00
CA LYS A 99 -12.08 -27.06 -5.27
C LYS A 99 -13.22 -26.80 -4.29
N ASP A 100 -12.95 -26.71 -3.00
CA ASP A 100 -13.99 -26.47 -1.99
C ASP A 100 -14.59 -25.05 -2.16
N LEU A 101 -13.78 -24.05 -2.51
CA LEU A 101 -14.24 -22.72 -2.88
C LEU A 101 -15.13 -22.74 -4.13
N LYS A 102 -14.72 -23.47 -5.17
CA LYS A 102 -15.51 -23.63 -6.41
C LYS A 102 -16.84 -24.33 -6.16
N GLU A 103 -16.87 -25.31 -5.26
CA GLU A 103 -18.11 -26.00 -4.85
C GLU A 103 -19.02 -25.08 -4.03
N ALA A 104 -18.46 -24.25 -3.15
CA ALA A 104 -19.19 -23.31 -2.31
C ALA A 104 -19.75 -22.11 -3.09
N PHE A 105 -19.05 -21.65 -4.13
CA PHE A 105 -19.37 -20.44 -4.88
C PHE A 105 -19.48 -20.70 -6.39
N PRO A 106 -20.48 -21.46 -6.85
CA PRO A 106 -20.61 -21.86 -8.26
C PRO A 106 -20.86 -20.70 -9.23
N ASP A 107 -21.22 -19.52 -8.72
CA ASP A 107 -21.42 -18.29 -9.50
C ASP A 107 -20.11 -17.54 -9.78
N TYR A 108 -19.01 -17.91 -9.12
CA TYR A 108 -17.69 -17.34 -9.31
C TYR A 108 -16.80 -18.28 -10.14
N SER A 109 -16.01 -17.69 -11.04
CA SER A 109 -14.95 -18.43 -11.73
C SER A 109 -13.72 -18.48 -10.82
N VAL A 110 -13.37 -19.65 -10.29
CA VAL A 110 -12.19 -19.79 -9.42
C VAL A 110 -10.91 -19.80 -10.26
N ARG A 111 -9.94 -18.96 -9.89
CA ARG A 111 -8.61 -18.81 -10.50
C ARG A 111 -7.51 -19.00 -9.47
N ARG A 112 -6.30 -19.30 -9.94
CA ARG A 112 -5.10 -19.50 -9.12
C ARG A 112 -4.07 -18.43 -9.47
N ALA A 113 -3.39 -17.91 -8.46
CA ALA A 113 -2.13 -17.20 -8.63
C ALA A 113 -1.16 -17.59 -7.51
N PHE A 114 0.14 -17.57 -7.81
CA PHE A 114 1.18 -17.73 -6.80
C PHE A 114 1.94 -16.41 -6.54
N THR A 115 2.37 -16.19 -5.30
CA THR A 115 3.23 -15.04 -4.96
C THR A 115 4.70 -15.33 -5.24
N SER A 116 5.17 -16.58 -5.07
CA SER A 116 6.59 -16.92 -5.29
C SER A 116 6.94 -17.16 -6.77
N GLN A 117 7.67 -16.20 -7.36
CA GLN A 117 8.17 -16.33 -8.74
C GLN A 117 9.16 -17.50 -8.90
N ILE A 118 9.95 -17.80 -7.86
CA ILE A 118 10.88 -18.94 -7.85
C ILE A 118 10.11 -20.25 -8.05
N ILE A 119 9.01 -20.44 -7.33
CA ILE A 119 8.16 -21.63 -7.46
C ILE A 119 7.51 -21.70 -8.84
N ILE A 120 6.98 -20.58 -9.35
CA ILE A 120 6.37 -20.50 -10.68
C ILE A 120 7.37 -20.92 -11.76
N ASP A 121 8.58 -20.36 -11.73
CA ASP A 121 9.63 -20.65 -12.70
C ASP A 121 10.11 -22.10 -12.60
N HIS A 122 10.23 -22.64 -11.38
CA HIS A 122 10.59 -24.03 -11.16
C HIS A 122 9.53 -24.98 -11.74
N VAL A 123 8.26 -24.78 -11.41
CA VAL A 123 7.14 -25.60 -11.91
C VAL A 123 7.07 -25.56 -13.44
N LYS A 124 7.22 -24.37 -14.03
CA LYS A 124 7.25 -24.19 -15.49
C LYS A 124 8.45 -24.87 -16.15
N LYS A 125 9.63 -24.79 -15.54
CA LYS A 125 10.87 -25.41 -16.06
C LYS A 125 10.80 -26.94 -16.00
N ARG A 126 10.32 -27.50 -14.88
CA ARG A 126 10.30 -28.94 -14.63
C ARG A 126 9.13 -29.63 -15.33
N ASP A 127 7.93 -29.08 -15.19
CA ASP A 127 6.68 -29.76 -15.57
C ASP A 127 6.05 -29.15 -16.83
N GLY A 128 6.44 -27.92 -17.22
CA GLY A 128 5.82 -27.18 -18.32
C GLY A 128 4.46 -26.57 -17.96
N GLU A 129 4.05 -26.68 -16.70
CA GLU A 129 2.81 -26.11 -16.17
C GLU A 129 2.96 -24.59 -16.03
N VAL A 130 1.95 -23.84 -16.46
CA VAL A 130 1.98 -22.37 -16.43
C VAL A 130 1.04 -21.91 -15.35
N ILE A 131 1.59 -21.32 -14.29
CA ILE A 131 0.87 -20.73 -13.18
C ILE A 131 1.12 -19.22 -13.28
N ASP A 132 0.04 -18.43 -13.17
CA ASP A 132 0.15 -16.98 -13.21
C ASP A 132 0.72 -16.50 -11.85
N ASN A 133 1.58 -15.48 -11.88
CA ASN A 133 1.80 -14.66 -10.68
C ASN A 133 0.59 -13.74 -10.43
N VAL A 134 0.60 -12.99 -9.33
CA VAL A 134 -0.52 -12.11 -8.95
C VAL A 134 -0.81 -11.08 -10.06
N THR A 135 0.20 -10.34 -10.53
CA THR A 135 0.06 -9.34 -11.60
C THR A 135 -0.52 -9.95 -12.87
N GLU A 136 0.00 -11.10 -13.31
CA GLU A 136 -0.48 -11.82 -14.50
C GLU A 136 -1.94 -12.24 -14.36
N ALA A 137 -2.35 -12.69 -13.17
CA ALA A 137 -3.72 -13.08 -12.89
C ALA A 137 -4.66 -11.86 -12.86
N LEU A 138 -4.24 -10.74 -12.27
CA LEU A 138 -5.00 -9.49 -12.26
C LEU A 138 -5.17 -8.92 -13.68
N ASP A 139 -4.09 -8.87 -14.46
CA ASP A 139 -4.13 -8.50 -15.87
C ASP A 139 -5.09 -9.41 -16.66
N ARG A 140 -5.06 -10.71 -16.39
CA ARG A 140 -5.98 -11.67 -17.02
C ARG A 140 -7.43 -11.38 -16.62
N ALA A 141 -7.72 -11.14 -15.35
CA ALA A 141 -9.06 -10.81 -14.86
C ALA A 141 -9.60 -9.54 -15.55
N VAL A 142 -8.78 -8.50 -15.68
CA VAL A 142 -9.12 -7.26 -16.41
C VAL A 142 -9.39 -7.56 -17.89
N ASN A 143 -8.51 -8.32 -18.55
CA ASN A 143 -8.67 -8.69 -19.95
C ASN A 143 -9.92 -9.53 -20.23
N ASN A 144 -10.33 -10.34 -19.26
CA ASN A 144 -11.55 -11.15 -19.31
C ASN A 144 -12.82 -10.34 -18.99
N GLY A 145 -12.68 -9.06 -18.60
CA GLY A 145 -13.81 -8.18 -18.31
C GLY A 145 -14.49 -8.50 -16.96
N VAL A 146 -13.75 -9.05 -16.01
CA VAL A 146 -14.22 -9.26 -14.64
C VAL A 146 -14.64 -7.92 -14.04
N LYS A 147 -15.76 -7.94 -13.30
CA LYS A 147 -16.33 -6.77 -12.62
C LYS A 147 -16.30 -6.90 -11.11
N THR A 148 -16.51 -8.11 -10.61
CA THR A 148 -16.38 -8.42 -9.19
C THR A 148 -15.24 -9.40 -9.02
N LEU A 149 -14.15 -8.91 -8.45
CA LEU A 149 -13.01 -9.72 -8.05
C LEU A 149 -13.06 -9.90 -6.53
N VAL A 150 -13.10 -11.16 -6.09
CA VAL A 150 -12.86 -11.52 -4.70
C VAL A 150 -11.55 -12.29 -4.63
N VAL A 151 -10.67 -11.92 -3.71
CA VAL A 151 -9.36 -12.55 -3.55
C VAL A 151 -9.32 -13.32 -2.24
N GLN A 152 -9.05 -14.62 -2.27
CA GLN A 152 -8.83 -15.44 -1.08
C GLN A 152 -7.35 -15.82 -0.98
N PRO A 153 -6.57 -15.17 -0.12
CA PRO A 153 -5.22 -15.63 0.19
C PRO A 153 -5.30 -16.93 1.00
N THR A 154 -4.40 -17.88 0.71
CA THR A 154 -4.19 -19.07 1.53
C THR A 154 -3.04 -18.86 2.52
N HIS A 155 -2.83 -17.63 2.98
CA HIS A 155 -1.82 -17.33 3.99
C HIS A 155 -2.29 -17.77 5.37
N LEU A 156 -1.33 -17.98 6.27
CA LEU A 156 -1.64 -18.34 7.66
C LEU A 156 -2.07 -17.12 8.47
N MET A 157 -1.45 -15.96 8.22
CA MET A 157 -1.57 -14.76 9.05
C MET A 157 -1.40 -13.48 8.23
N HIS A 158 -1.65 -12.33 8.87
CA HIS A 158 -1.33 -10.98 8.39
C HIS A 158 0.18 -10.71 8.40
N GLY A 159 0.92 -11.45 7.56
CA GLY A 159 2.37 -11.30 7.37
C GLY A 159 2.73 -10.37 6.20
N PHE A 160 4.02 -10.32 5.85
CA PHE A 160 4.51 -9.57 4.69
C PHE A 160 3.78 -9.98 3.40
N GLU A 161 3.67 -11.27 3.11
CA GLU A 161 2.97 -11.81 1.92
C GLU A 161 1.51 -11.32 1.79
N TYR A 162 0.79 -11.11 2.91
CA TYR A 162 -0.56 -10.59 2.87
C TYR A 162 -0.57 -9.07 2.62
N THR A 163 0.40 -8.36 3.18
CA THR A 163 0.58 -6.92 3.00
C THR A 163 0.94 -6.60 1.56
N ASP A 164 1.93 -7.29 1.00
CA ASP A 164 2.38 -7.12 -0.39
C ASP A 164 1.23 -7.41 -1.36
N LEU A 165 0.44 -8.47 -1.11
CA LEU A 165 -0.75 -8.76 -1.89
C LEU A 165 -1.78 -7.62 -1.81
N LYS A 166 -2.02 -7.03 -0.62
CA LYS A 166 -2.92 -5.89 -0.47
C LYS A 166 -2.44 -4.67 -1.27
N GLU A 167 -1.14 -4.38 -1.23
CA GLU A 167 -0.54 -3.26 -1.98
C GLU A 167 -0.68 -3.47 -3.49
N GLU A 168 -0.39 -4.67 -3.99
CA GLU A 168 -0.53 -5.00 -5.41
C GLU A 168 -2.00 -4.92 -5.88
N LEU A 169 -2.95 -5.34 -5.03
CA LEU A 169 -4.38 -5.22 -5.34
C LEU A 169 -4.86 -3.76 -5.38
N ALA A 170 -4.27 -2.88 -4.56
CA ALA A 170 -4.64 -1.47 -4.53
C ALA A 170 -4.37 -0.79 -5.89
N ASP A 171 -3.29 -1.15 -6.58
CA ASP A 171 -2.96 -0.66 -7.92
C ASP A 171 -3.99 -1.05 -8.99
N TYR A 172 -4.81 -2.06 -8.72
CA TYR A 172 -5.87 -2.55 -9.62
C TYR A 172 -7.29 -2.19 -9.15
N ALA A 173 -7.46 -1.48 -8.03
CA ALA A 173 -8.78 -1.19 -7.46
C ALA A 173 -9.74 -0.55 -8.48
N ASP A 174 -9.26 0.41 -9.27
CA ASP A 174 -10.03 1.12 -10.30
C ASP A 174 -10.41 0.26 -11.53
N ALA A 175 -9.77 -0.90 -11.70
CA ALA A 175 -10.03 -1.79 -12.83
C ALA A 175 -11.31 -2.62 -12.64
N PHE A 176 -11.80 -2.75 -11.41
CA PHE A 176 -12.96 -3.55 -11.06
C PHE A 176 -14.09 -2.69 -10.51
N ASP A 177 -15.34 -3.11 -10.71
CA ASP A 177 -16.47 -2.47 -10.04
C ASP A 177 -16.43 -2.76 -8.52
N LYS A 178 -15.83 -3.90 -8.15
CA LYS A 178 -15.69 -4.40 -6.79
C LYS A 178 -14.42 -5.24 -6.70
N LEU A 179 -13.54 -4.87 -5.78
CA LEU A 179 -12.39 -5.66 -5.38
C LEU A 179 -12.45 -5.81 -3.85
N VAL A 180 -12.48 -7.05 -3.36
CA VAL A 180 -12.43 -7.35 -1.93
C VAL A 180 -11.45 -8.49 -1.70
N ILE A 181 -10.61 -8.36 -0.67
CA ILE A 181 -9.71 -9.41 -0.20
C ILE A 181 -10.28 -10.03 1.07
N ALA A 182 -10.25 -11.37 1.15
CA ALA A 182 -10.65 -12.10 2.34
C ALA A 182 -9.51 -12.19 3.36
N GLU A 183 -9.88 -12.40 4.62
CA GLU A 183 -8.93 -12.59 5.72
C GLU A 183 -8.10 -13.89 5.57
N PRO A 184 -6.85 -13.92 6.09
CA PRO A 184 -6.03 -15.12 6.17
C PRO A 184 -6.55 -16.09 7.25
N LEU A 185 -5.93 -17.26 7.39
CA LEU A 185 -6.46 -18.35 8.22
C LEU A 185 -6.59 -18.02 9.71
N LEU A 186 -5.67 -17.22 10.28
CA LEU A 186 -5.62 -16.87 11.69
C LEU A 186 -5.88 -15.37 11.88
N ASP A 187 -7.15 -14.98 11.85
CA ASP A 187 -7.58 -13.60 12.04
C ASP A 187 -8.28 -13.41 13.41
N THR A 188 -9.42 -14.05 13.62
CA THR A 188 -10.24 -13.91 14.84
C THR A 188 -10.00 -15.02 15.87
N ASP A 189 -10.36 -14.81 17.14
CA ASP A 189 -10.28 -15.86 18.16
C ASP A 189 -11.11 -17.11 17.78
N GLU A 190 -12.21 -16.94 17.04
CA GLU A 190 -12.98 -18.03 16.47
C GLU A 190 -12.17 -18.85 15.45
N ASP A 191 -11.38 -18.20 14.59
CA ASP A 191 -10.56 -18.89 13.60
C ASP A 191 -9.41 -19.66 14.27
N PHE A 192 -8.77 -19.07 15.28
CA PHE A 192 -7.77 -19.75 16.10
C PHE A 192 -8.36 -21.01 16.76
N ASN A 193 -9.55 -20.91 17.34
CA ASN A 193 -10.23 -22.09 17.91
C ASN A 193 -10.56 -23.13 16.84
N GLY A 194 -11.02 -22.70 15.65
CA GLY A 194 -11.29 -23.58 14.52
C GLY A 194 -10.06 -24.37 14.06
N VAL A 195 -8.91 -23.70 13.95
CA VAL A 195 -7.63 -24.35 13.60
C VAL A 195 -7.21 -25.32 14.71
N ILE A 196 -7.28 -24.93 15.99
CA ILE A 196 -6.96 -25.81 17.12
C ILE A 196 -7.84 -27.06 17.12
N GLU A 197 -9.15 -26.91 16.92
CA GLU A 197 -10.07 -28.04 16.82
C GLU A 197 -9.71 -28.96 15.65
N ALA A 198 -9.43 -28.40 14.47
CA ALA A 198 -9.10 -29.16 13.27
C ALA A 198 -7.80 -29.98 13.44
N VAL A 199 -6.72 -29.37 13.92
CA VAL A 199 -5.42 -30.04 14.05
C VAL A 199 -5.41 -31.03 15.23
N THR A 200 -6.13 -30.73 16.32
CA THR A 200 -6.24 -31.67 17.44
C THR A 200 -7.16 -32.85 17.13
N GLN A 201 -8.21 -32.68 16.32
CA GLN A 201 -8.98 -33.83 15.82
C GLN A 201 -8.15 -34.69 14.85
N ALA A 202 -7.37 -34.08 13.95
CA ALA A 202 -6.53 -34.80 13.00
C ALA A 202 -5.46 -35.66 13.70
N THR A 203 -4.91 -35.17 14.81
CA THR A 203 -3.85 -35.84 15.59
C THR A 203 -4.35 -36.67 16.77
N LYS A 204 -5.67 -36.74 16.98
CA LYS A 204 -6.29 -37.35 18.18
C LYS A 204 -5.88 -38.79 18.46
N GLU A 205 -5.56 -39.57 17.42
CA GLU A 205 -5.12 -40.96 17.61
C GLU A 205 -3.74 -41.08 18.27
N TYR A 206 -2.95 -40.01 18.23
CA TYR A 206 -1.63 -39.90 18.86
C TYR A 206 -1.69 -39.32 20.27
N ASP A 207 -2.78 -38.67 20.68
CA ASP A 207 -2.93 -38.12 22.03
C ASP A 207 -3.24 -39.21 23.07
N ASP A 208 -2.21 -39.99 23.41
CA ASP A 208 -2.28 -41.15 24.31
C ASP A 208 -1.76 -40.87 25.73
N GLY A 209 -1.36 -39.62 26.02
CA GLY A 209 -0.76 -39.19 27.28
C GLY A 209 0.72 -39.58 27.45
N GLU A 210 1.33 -40.26 26.47
CA GLU A 210 2.76 -40.56 26.41
C GLU A 210 3.43 -39.97 25.15
N THR A 211 2.68 -39.22 24.34
CA THR A 211 3.12 -38.61 23.09
C THR A 211 3.05 -37.09 23.15
N ALA A 212 4.12 -36.42 22.72
CA ALA A 212 4.13 -34.99 22.43
C ALA A 212 3.79 -34.77 20.95
N ILE A 213 2.93 -33.81 20.65
CA ILE A 213 2.54 -33.45 19.29
C ILE A 213 3.12 -32.07 19.01
N CYS A 214 4.03 -31.97 18.04
CA CYS A 214 4.75 -30.73 17.73
C CYS A 214 4.39 -30.27 16.32
N PHE A 215 3.87 -29.06 16.23
CA PHE A 215 3.53 -28.39 14.99
C PHE A 215 4.66 -27.45 14.57
N MET A 216 5.06 -27.51 13.30
CA MET A 216 6.13 -26.69 12.75
C MET A 216 5.58 -25.65 11.77
N GLY A 217 5.55 -24.39 12.20
CA GLY A 217 5.29 -23.25 11.32
C GLY A 217 6.55 -22.80 10.57
N HIS A 218 6.38 -21.90 9.61
CA HIS A 218 7.50 -21.24 8.94
C HIS A 218 8.23 -20.30 9.92
N GLY A 219 7.49 -19.35 10.50
CA GLY A 219 8.06 -18.25 11.25
C GLY A 219 8.41 -17.07 10.35
N THR A 220 8.42 -15.87 10.92
CA THR A 220 8.91 -14.64 10.26
C THR A 220 9.49 -13.71 11.32
N GLU A 221 10.35 -12.78 10.93
CA GLU A 221 10.88 -11.74 11.82
C GLU A 221 9.85 -10.64 12.15
N ALA A 222 8.71 -10.62 11.45
CA ALA A 222 7.64 -9.64 11.68
C ALA A 222 6.90 -9.82 13.02
N ASP A 223 6.27 -8.74 13.50
CA ASP A 223 5.40 -8.74 14.68
C ASP A 223 4.24 -9.75 14.56
N SER A 224 3.83 -10.08 13.32
CA SER A 224 2.81 -11.08 13.03
C SER A 224 3.20 -12.49 13.48
N ASN A 225 4.49 -12.79 13.69
CA ASN A 225 4.95 -14.07 14.26
C ASN A 225 4.34 -14.38 15.65
N SER A 226 3.83 -13.35 16.34
CA SER A 226 3.07 -13.50 17.58
C SER A 226 1.86 -14.45 17.48
N VAL A 227 1.34 -14.74 16.28
CA VAL A 227 0.26 -15.72 16.08
C VAL A 227 0.61 -17.12 16.57
N TYR A 228 1.87 -17.57 16.43
CA TYR A 228 2.29 -18.89 16.91
C TYR A 228 2.26 -18.98 18.43
N ALA A 229 2.70 -17.91 19.11
CA ALA A 229 2.62 -17.80 20.57
C ALA A 229 1.16 -17.77 21.03
N LYS A 230 0.29 -16.99 20.36
CA LYS A 230 -1.14 -16.95 20.66
C LYS A 230 -1.81 -18.32 20.49
N LEU A 231 -1.53 -19.03 19.40
CA LEU A 231 -2.02 -20.41 19.21
C LEU A 231 -1.57 -21.34 20.34
N GLN A 232 -0.28 -21.29 20.74
CA GLN A 232 0.24 -22.10 21.83
C GLN A 232 -0.47 -21.79 23.15
N GLU A 233 -0.68 -20.51 23.47
CA GLU A 233 -1.41 -20.08 24.67
C GLU A 233 -2.86 -20.58 24.67
N MET A 234 -3.55 -20.47 23.53
CA MET A 234 -4.93 -20.94 23.38
C MET A 234 -5.04 -22.47 23.48
N MET A 235 -4.09 -23.22 22.88
CA MET A 235 -4.02 -24.68 23.03
C MET A 235 -3.84 -25.08 24.50
N ASN A 236 -2.92 -24.43 25.22
CA ASN A 236 -2.70 -24.68 26.65
C ASN A 236 -3.96 -24.36 27.47
N ALA A 237 -4.62 -23.22 27.18
CA ALA A 237 -5.87 -22.83 27.86
C ALA A 237 -7.01 -23.83 27.61
N ALA A 238 -7.02 -24.48 26.45
CA ALA A 238 -7.97 -25.55 26.10
C ALA A 238 -7.59 -26.94 26.69
N GLY A 239 -6.43 -27.06 27.34
CA GLY A 239 -5.99 -28.28 28.02
C GLY A 239 -5.11 -29.20 27.18
N TYR A 240 -4.59 -28.73 26.06
CA TYR A 240 -3.68 -29.45 25.18
C TYR A 240 -2.22 -29.29 25.63
N ASP A 241 -1.91 -29.66 26.89
CA ASP A 241 -0.60 -29.43 27.53
C ASP A 241 0.58 -30.20 26.86
N ASN A 242 0.27 -31.21 26.04
CA ASN A 242 1.23 -32.02 25.28
C ASN A 242 1.36 -31.61 23.80
N TYR A 243 0.76 -30.47 23.43
CA TYR A 243 0.86 -29.88 22.11
C TYR A 243 1.85 -28.71 22.13
N TYR A 244 2.75 -28.70 21.17
CA TYR A 244 3.81 -27.71 21.07
C TYR A 244 3.85 -27.09 19.69
N ILE A 245 4.11 -25.79 19.60
CA ILE A 245 4.28 -25.06 18.35
C ILE A 245 5.67 -24.46 18.33
N GLY A 246 6.39 -24.66 17.24
CA GLY A 246 7.61 -23.92 16.94
C GLY A 246 7.67 -23.54 15.47
N THR A 247 8.75 -22.88 15.09
CA THR A 247 8.97 -22.30 13.77
C THR A 247 10.37 -22.64 13.27
N VAL A 248 10.55 -22.66 11.95
CA VAL A 248 11.85 -22.88 11.31
C VAL A 248 12.71 -21.62 11.42
N GLU A 249 12.16 -20.46 11.06
CA GLU A 249 12.93 -19.22 10.86
C GLU A 249 12.84 -18.23 12.02
N ALA A 250 12.00 -18.51 13.00
CA ALA A 250 11.76 -17.61 14.13
C ALA A 250 11.76 -18.36 15.46
N SER A 251 11.27 -17.71 16.51
CA SER A 251 11.02 -18.34 17.81
C SER A 251 9.53 -18.69 17.97
N PRO A 252 9.19 -19.81 18.64
CA PRO A 252 10.09 -20.78 19.29
C PRO A 252 10.84 -21.68 18.31
N SER A 253 12.15 -21.90 18.50
CA SER A 253 12.94 -22.80 17.65
C SER A 253 12.71 -24.28 18.01
N VAL A 254 13.25 -25.21 17.22
CA VAL A 254 13.22 -26.63 17.55
C VAL A 254 13.86 -26.95 18.91
N GLU A 255 14.91 -26.24 19.30
CA GLU A 255 15.56 -26.39 20.61
C GLU A 255 14.68 -25.92 21.76
N ASP A 256 13.91 -24.85 21.55
CA ASP A 256 12.94 -24.36 22.53
C ASP A 256 11.81 -25.39 22.70
N VAL A 257 11.26 -25.89 21.60
CA VAL A 257 10.24 -26.93 21.60
C VAL A 257 10.75 -28.19 22.29
N LEU A 258 11.95 -28.66 21.93
CA LEU A 258 12.59 -29.82 22.57
C LEU A 258 12.77 -29.61 24.08
N SER A 259 13.15 -28.41 24.49
CA SER A 259 13.32 -28.05 25.91
C SER A 259 12.00 -28.09 26.68
N LEU A 260 10.88 -27.76 26.04
CA LEU A 260 9.53 -27.90 26.60
C LEU A 260 9.09 -29.37 26.65
N VAL A 261 9.27 -30.12 25.56
CA VAL A 261 8.93 -31.56 25.49
C VAL A 261 9.67 -32.36 26.57
N LYS A 262 10.94 -32.05 26.83
CA LYS A 262 11.75 -32.68 27.90
C LYS A 262 11.22 -32.45 29.33
N GLN A 263 10.34 -31.48 29.54
CA GLN A 263 9.70 -31.25 30.84
C GLN A 263 8.54 -32.21 31.10
N GLY A 264 7.94 -32.74 30.03
CA GLY A 264 6.95 -33.81 30.10
C GLY A 264 7.60 -35.19 30.24
N ASN A 265 6.75 -36.22 30.27
CA ASN A 265 7.18 -37.62 30.36
C ASN A 265 6.70 -38.39 29.12
N TYR A 266 7.20 -37.98 27.96
CA TYR A 266 6.84 -38.54 26.66
C TYR A 266 7.84 -39.62 26.23
N LYS A 267 7.37 -40.54 25.38
CA LYS A 267 8.18 -41.58 24.71
C LYS A 267 8.22 -41.38 23.21
N ARG A 268 7.21 -40.71 22.67
CA ARG A 268 7.02 -40.47 21.25
C ARG A 268 6.81 -38.98 20.99
N VAL A 269 7.29 -38.53 19.83
CA VAL A 269 7.03 -37.21 19.28
C VAL A 269 6.37 -37.40 17.91
N VAL A 270 5.26 -36.70 17.69
CA VAL A 270 4.64 -36.55 16.37
C VAL A 270 4.99 -35.17 15.85
N LEU A 271 5.48 -35.09 14.63
CA LEU A 271 5.78 -33.84 13.93
C LEU A 271 4.79 -33.65 12.79
N GLU A 272 4.16 -32.48 12.71
CA GLU A 272 3.24 -32.13 11.63
C GLU A 272 3.43 -30.66 11.21
N PRO A 273 3.37 -30.32 9.91
CA PRO A 273 3.46 -28.94 9.45
C PRO A 273 2.27 -28.09 9.91
N LEU A 274 2.56 -26.85 10.31
CA LEU A 274 1.58 -25.77 10.50
C LEU A 274 1.68 -24.78 9.34
N MET A 275 1.64 -25.32 8.12
CA MET A 275 1.72 -24.60 6.85
C MET A 275 0.65 -25.16 5.91
N VAL A 276 0.13 -24.34 4.99
CA VAL A 276 -0.93 -24.79 4.07
C VAL A 276 -0.49 -25.99 3.23
N VAL A 277 0.76 -25.96 2.78
CA VAL A 277 1.38 -27.01 1.98
C VAL A 277 2.42 -27.76 2.82
N ALA A 278 2.56 -29.07 2.61
CA ALA A 278 3.74 -29.81 3.03
C ALA A 278 4.78 -29.69 1.91
N GLY A 279 5.52 -28.58 1.89
CA GLY A 279 6.54 -28.24 0.90
C GLY A 279 7.95 -28.62 1.34
N ASP A 280 8.93 -27.83 0.93
CA ASP A 280 10.35 -28.09 1.17
C ASP A 280 10.66 -28.21 2.68
N HIS A 281 10.30 -27.21 3.47
CA HIS A 281 10.50 -27.23 4.93
C HIS A 281 9.89 -28.46 5.61
N ALA A 282 8.70 -28.88 5.21
CA ALA A 282 8.07 -30.08 5.78
C ALA A 282 8.88 -31.36 5.46
N ASN A 283 9.43 -31.46 4.24
CA ASN A 283 10.16 -32.65 3.80
C ASN A 283 11.61 -32.67 4.30
N ASN A 284 12.27 -31.52 4.39
CA ASN A 284 13.69 -31.40 4.72
C ASN A 284 13.89 -31.00 6.18
N ASP A 285 13.46 -29.79 6.57
CA ASP A 285 13.70 -29.27 7.92
C ASP A 285 12.93 -30.05 8.99
N MET A 286 11.71 -30.51 8.70
CA MET A 286 10.94 -31.28 9.69
C MET A 286 11.30 -32.77 9.66
N ALA A 287 11.26 -33.39 8.48
CA ALA A 287 11.25 -34.85 8.31
C ALA A 287 12.49 -35.42 7.62
N GLY A 288 13.47 -34.57 7.32
CA GLY A 288 14.71 -34.95 6.66
C GLY A 288 15.55 -35.96 7.44
N ASP A 289 16.65 -36.37 6.83
CA ASP A 289 17.67 -37.22 7.45
C ASP A 289 18.90 -36.41 7.89
N GLU A 290 18.91 -35.09 7.68
CA GLU A 290 19.99 -34.18 8.09
C GLU A 290 20.00 -33.98 9.62
N GLU A 291 21.17 -33.68 10.19
CA GLU A 291 21.37 -33.64 11.65
C GLU A 291 20.58 -32.54 12.35
N ASP A 292 20.29 -31.45 11.64
CA ASP A 292 19.53 -30.28 12.09
C ASP A 292 18.02 -30.39 11.82
N SER A 293 17.58 -31.39 11.06
CA SER A 293 16.14 -31.64 10.91
C SER A 293 15.48 -31.94 12.26
N TRP A 294 14.24 -31.49 12.45
CA TRP A 294 13.49 -31.67 13.69
C TRP A 294 13.41 -33.14 14.08
N LYS A 295 13.15 -34.01 13.10
CA LYS A 295 13.16 -35.47 13.29
C LYS A 295 14.48 -35.95 13.89
N SER A 296 15.62 -35.62 13.28
CA SER A 296 16.94 -36.02 13.79
C SER A 296 17.22 -35.46 15.19
N VAL A 297 16.83 -34.22 15.46
CA VAL A 297 16.98 -33.58 16.78
C VAL A 297 16.21 -34.34 17.86
N PHE A 298 14.96 -34.73 17.62
CA PHE A 298 14.18 -35.52 18.58
C PHE A 298 14.66 -36.97 18.70
N GLU A 299 15.05 -37.62 17.59
CA GLU A 299 15.59 -38.98 17.61
C GLU A 299 16.90 -39.07 18.40
N ALA A 300 17.77 -38.05 18.30
CA ALA A 300 19.02 -37.97 19.05
C ALA A 300 18.82 -37.94 20.57
N GLU A 301 17.67 -37.45 21.03
CA GLU A 301 17.26 -37.42 22.44
C GLU A 301 16.52 -38.69 22.88
N GLY A 302 16.33 -39.64 21.97
CA GLY A 302 15.81 -40.99 22.24
C GLY A 302 14.29 -41.11 22.15
N TYR A 303 13.60 -40.15 21.55
CA TYR A 303 12.17 -40.26 21.25
C TYR A 303 11.93 -41.16 20.03
N GLU A 304 10.82 -41.89 20.03
CA GLU A 304 10.24 -42.42 18.78
C GLU A 304 9.62 -41.25 18.01
N VAL A 305 10.02 -41.01 16.77
CA VAL A 305 9.50 -39.89 15.97
C VAL A 305 8.60 -40.38 14.85
N VAL A 306 7.44 -39.75 14.70
CA VAL A 306 6.50 -39.96 13.59
C VAL A 306 6.29 -38.64 12.87
N CYS A 307 6.63 -38.57 11.58
CA CYS A 307 6.40 -37.38 10.76
C CYS A 307 5.11 -37.56 9.95
N LEU A 308 4.17 -36.63 10.12
CA LEU A 308 2.95 -36.53 9.34
C LEU A 308 3.15 -35.44 8.28
N LEU A 309 3.48 -35.83 7.06
CA LEU A 309 3.74 -34.90 5.95
C LEU A 309 2.44 -34.43 5.28
N ASN A 310 1.52 -33.90 6.08
CA ASN A 310 0.25 -33.38 5.59
C ASN A 310 0.25 -31.86 5.71
N GLY A 311 -0.08 -31.15 4.64
CA GLY A 311 -0.32 -29.72 4.72
C GLY A 311 -1.67 -29.42 5.37
N LEU A 312 -1.82 -28.25 6.02
CA LEU A 312 -3.10 -27.83 6.59
C LEU A 312 -4.23 -27.80 5.55
N GLY A 313 -3.91 -27.55 4.28
CA GLY A 313 -4.89 -27.58 3.18
C GLY A 313 -5.50 -28.98 2.92
N GLU A 314 -4.89 -30.07 3.40
CA GLU A 314 -5.47 -31.41 3.29
C GLU A 314 -6.63 -31.62 4.27
N ASN A 315 -6.66 -30.87 5.37
CA ASN A 315 -7.69 -30.95 6.40
C ASN A 315 -8.96 -30.19 5.97
N SER A 316 -10.07 -30.91 5.80
CA SER A 316 -11.35 -30.30 5.38
C SER A 316 -11.91 -29.27 6.35
N ASP A 317 -11.61 -29.41 7.65
CA ASP A 317 -12.09 -28.47 8.66
C ASP A 317 -11.31 -27.15 8.54
N VAL A 318 -10.00 -27.20 8.23
CA VAL A 318 -9.20 -26.01 7.90
C VAL A 318 -9.70 -25.37 6.60
N ARG A 319 -9.92 -26.15 5.54
CA ARG A 319 -10.44 -25.60 4.27
C ARG A 319 -11.79 -24.91 4.44
N SER A 320 -12.62 -25.39 5.37
CA SER A 320 -13.91 -24.77 5.68
C SER A 320 -13.77 -23.36 6.27
N LEU A 321 -12.66 -23.07 6.96
CA LEU A 321 -12.34 -21.71 7.43
C LEU A 321 -12.07 -20.77 6.25
N TYR A 322 -11.23 -21.17 5.29
CA TYR A 322 -11.03 -20.38 4.06
C TYR A 322 -12.33 -20.16 3.29
N VAL A 323 -13.21 -21.17 3.21
CA VAL A 323 -14.53 -21.02 2.60
C VAL A 323 -15.39 -20.00 3.34
N GLU A 324 -15.28 -19.91 4.67
CA GLU A 324 -16.00 -18.93 5.47
C GLU A 324 -15.44 -17.51 5.33
N HIS A 325 -14.11 -17.34 5.33
CA HIS A 325 -13.49 -16.04 5.03
C HIS A 325 -13.90 -15.53 3.64
N CYS A 326 -13.85 -16.39 2.63
CA CYS A 326 -14.30 -16.04 1.29
C CYS A 326 -15.80 -15.70 1.25
N ARG A 327 -16.64 -16.37 2.05
CA ARG A 327 -18.07 -16.06 2.15
C ARG A 327 -18.29 -14.65 2.69
N LYS A 328 -17.59 -14.29 3.78
CA LYS A 328 -17.65 -12.94 4.36
C LYS A 328 -17.21 -11.88 3.34
N ALA A 329 -16.10 -12.09 2.65
CA ALA A 329 -15.62 -11.19 1.59
C ALA A 329 -16.61 -11.04 0.42
N ILE A 330 -17.30 -12.13 0.04
CA ILE A 330 -18.37 -12.06 -0.97
C ILE A 330 -19.57 -11.24 -0.46
N GLU A 331 -19.98 -11.43 0.79
CA GLU A 331 -21.06 -10.66 1.41
C GLU A 331 -20.70 -9.17 1.51
N GLU A 332 -19.45 -8.85 1.86
CA GLU A 332 -18.89 -7.48 1.84
C GLU A 332 -18.90 -6.88 0.44
N ALA A 333 -18.47 -7.62 -0.58
CA ALA A 333 -18.56 -7.18 -1.96
C ALA A 333 -20.03 -6.87 -2.36
N GLU A 334 -21.02 -7.58 -1.82
CA GLU A 334 -22.44 -7.26 -2.05
C GLU A 334 -22.88 -5.94 -1.42
N LEU A 335 -22.21 -5.47 -0.36
CA LEU A 335 -22.43 -4.16 0.26
C LEU A 335 -21.84 -3.01 -0.58
N ILE A 336 -20.99 -3.28 -1.56
CA ILE A 336 -20.48 -2.28 -2.50
C ILE A 336 -21.43 -2.16 -3.70
N ALA A 337 -21.77 -0.94 -4.11
CA ALA A 337 -22.54 -0.71 -5.33
C ALA A 337 -21.65 -0.84 -6.57
N GLY A 338 -22.03 -1.69 -7.54
CA GLY A 338 -21.27 -1.80 -8.78
C GLY A 338 -21.45 -0.60 -9.72
N ALA A 339 -20.61 -0.46 -10.74
CA ALA A 339 -20.63 0.68 -11.66
C ALA A 339 -21.99 0.84 -12.37
N SER A 340 -22.65 -0.27 -12.70
CA SER A 340 -24.01 -0.25 -13.28
C SER A 340 -25.11 0.29 -12.35
N GLU A 341 -24.87 0.29 -11.03
CA GLU A 341 -25.75 0.85 -10.02
C GLU A 341 -25.42 2.32 -9.72
N MET A 342 -24.26 2.80 -10.19
CA MET A 342 -23.84 4.18 -10.13
C MET A 342 -24.35 4.92 -11.37
N THR A 343 -24.87 6.13 -11.19
CA THR A 343 -25.21 6.99 -12.35
C THR A 343 -23.91 7.49 -12.96
N GLU A 344 -23.84 7.65 -14.29
CA GLU A 344 -22.66 8.19 -15.00
C GLU A 344 -22.03 9.33 -14.20
N VAL A 345 -20.75 9.12 -13.86
CA VAL A 345 -19.89 10.09 -13.21
C VAL A 345 -19.87 11.31 -14.11
N LYS A 346 -20.42 12.44 -13.63
CA LYS A 346 -19.94 13.71 -14.17
C LYS A 346 -18.46 13.73 -13.84
N ASP A 347 -17.61 13.88 -14.84
CA ASP A 347 -16.18 14.08 -14.61
C ASP A 347 -16.06 15.32 -13.70
N VAL A 348 -15.79 15.09 -12.42
CA VAL A 348 -15.62 16.15 -11.44
C VAL A 348 -14.13 16.33 -11.27
N THR A 349 -13.52 16.87 -12.30
CA THR A 349 -12.10 17.18 -12.30
C THR A 349 -11.89 18.58 -11.75
N ALA A 350 -10.78 18.75 -11.06
CA ALA A 350 -10.16 20.05 -10.86
C ALA A 350 -9.47 20.43 -12.19
N ASP A 351 -10.23 20.80 -13.21
CA ASP A 351 -9.71 21.11 -14.56
C ASP A 351 -8.58 22.17 -14.51
N GLY A 352 -7.32 21.71 -14.43
CA GLY A 352 -6.13 22.57 -14.36
C GLY A 352 -6.09 23.54 -13.17
N GLN A 353 -6.94 23.38 -12.16
CA GLN A 353 -6.98 24.24 -10.98
C GLN A 353 -6.00 23.73 -9.93
N LYS A 354 -5.18 24.64 -9.38
CA LYS A 354 -4.23 24.33 -8.31
C LYS A 354 -5.03 24.05 -7.01
N PRO A 355 -4.75 22.95 -6.28
CA PRO A 355 -5.34 22.72 -4.97
C PRO A 355 -5.11 23.91 -4.03
N VAL A 356 -6.16 24.35 -3.34
CA VAL A 356 -6.11 25.48 -2.41
C VAL A 356 -6.18 24.93 -0.97
N PRO A 357 -5.05 24.81 -0.26
CA PRO A 357 -5.01 24.33 1.11
C PRO A 357 -5.54 25.40 2.10
N ALA A 358 -5.82 24.97 3.33
CA ALA A 358 -6.31 25.84 4.41
C ALA A 358 -5.46 27.11 4.60
N SER A 359 -4.13 26.99 4.50
CA SER A 359 -3.16 28.09 4.67
C SER A 359 -3.32 29.23 3.65
N GLU A 360 -3.94 28.96 2.51
CA GLU A 360 -4.22 29.96 1.48
C GLU A 360 -5.57 30.67 1.70
N ILE A 361 -6.31 30.30 2.75
CA ILE A 361 -7.62 30.84 3.10
C ILE A 361 -7.56 31.44 4.51
N LYS A 362 -8.17 32.60 4.71
CA LYS A 362 -8.28 33.24 6.02
C LYS A 362 -9.24 32.43 6.90
N ASP A 363 -8.97 32.43 8.21
CA ASP A 363 -9.90 31.87 9.19
C ASP A 363 -11.30 32.49 9.04
N GLY A 364 -12.32 31.63 9.01
CA GLY A 364 -13.69 32.08 8.80
C GLY A 364 -14.66 30.96 8.46
N VAL A 365 -15.91 31.36 8.23
CA VAL A 365 -16.98 30.48 7.77
C VAL A 365 -17.48 31.00 6.43
N TYR A 366 -17.46 30.13 5.42
CA TYR A 366 -17.76 30.45 4.03
C TYR A 366 -18.81 29.50 3.47
N GLU A 367 -19.72 30.03 2.68
CA GLU A 367 -20.60 29.20 1.84
C GLU A 367 -19.86 28.90 0.54
N ILE A 368 -19.75 27.62 0.19
CA ILE A 368 -19.05 27.16 -1.01
C ILE A 368 -19.91 26.23 -1.85
N GLU A 369 -19.60 26.15 -3.14
CA GLU A 369 -20.17 25.14 -4.04
C GLU A 369 -19.37 23.84 -3.95
N VAL A 370 -20.08 22.71 -4.09
CA VAL A 370 -19.47 21.37 -4.10
C VAL A 370 -20.04 20.61 -5.26
N ASP A 371 -19.17 20.19 -6.17
CA ASP A 371 -19.54 19.27 -7.22
C ASP A 371 -19.48 17.83 -6.71
N SER A 372 -20.35 16.98 -7.25
CA SER A 372 -20.40 15.57 -6.91
C SER A 372 -20.46 14.73 -8.17
N SER A 373 -19.71 13.63 -8.17
CA SER A 373 -19.72 12.63 -9.24
C SER A 373 -21.11 12.04 -9.48
N SER A 374 -22.05 12.16 -8.53
CA SER A 374 -23.39 11.64 -8.67
C SER A 374 -24.48 12.68 -8.43
N SER A 375 -25.38 12.84 -9.40
CA SER A 375 -26.60 13.65 -9.22
C SER A 375 -27.54 13.12 -8.13
N MET A 376 -27.38 11.84 -7.73
CA MET A 376 -28.14 11.22 -6.64
C MET A 376 -27.59 11.64 -5.26
N PHE A 377 -26.31 11.98 -5.17
CA PHE A 377 -25.66 12.54 -3.97
C PHE A 377 -25.70 14.07 -4.02
N ARG A 378 -26.91 14.63 -4.03
CA ARG A 378 -27.10 16.08 -4.23
C ARG A 378 -26.83 16.87 -2.95
N ILE A 379 -25.74 17.63 -2.96
CA ILE A 379 -25.42 18.67 -1.97
C ILE A 379 -26.16 19.95 -2.37
N THR A 380 -26.91 20.54 -1.45
CA THR A 380 -27.73 21.73 -1.71
C THR A 380 -27.15 23.01 -1.13
N GLN A 381 -26.29 22.87 -0.13
CA GLN A 381 -25.58 23.93 0.55
C GLN A 381 -24.34 23.31 1.21
N CYS A 382 -23.22 24.03 1.24
CA CYS A 382 -22.02 23.60 1.95
C CYS A 382 -21.41 24.78 2.69
N SER A 383 -21.21 24.63 4.00
CA SER A 383 -20.54 25.60 4.85
C SER A 383 -19.13 25.10 5.18
N LEU A 384 -18.11 25.79 4.69
CA LEU A 384 -16.71 25.56 5.00
C LEU A 384 -16.30 26.40 6.21
N THR A 385 -15.73 25.76 7.23
CA THR A 385 -15.08 26.44 8.37
C THR A 385 -13.58 26.26 8.25
N VAL A 386 -12.84 27.36 8.22
CA VAL A 386 -11.37 27.38 8.21
C VAL A 386 -10.90 27.91 9.57
N GLU A 387 -10.09 27.12 10.26
CA GLU A 387 -9.47 27.50 11.54
C GLU A 387 -8.01 27.03 11.57
N GLY A 388 -7.07 27.95 11.35
CA GLY A 388 -5.66 27.61 11.21
C GLY A 388 -5.41 26.81 9.94
N ASP A 389 -4.81 25.62 10.09
CA ASP A 389 -4.52 24.71 8.99
C ASP A 389 -5.62 23.65 8.78
N GLU A 390 -6.75 23.73 9.48
CA GLU A 390 -7.87 22.79 9.34
C GLU A 390 -9.04 23.40 8.56
N MET A 391 -9.61 22.61 7.63
CA MET A 391 -10.91 22.92 7.02
C MET A 391 -11.95 21.84 7.31
N LYS A 392 -13.15 22.27 7.71
CA LYS A 392 -14.31 21.40 7.94
C LYS A 392 -15.49 21.84 7.09
N ALA A 393 -15.99 20.95 6.26
CA ALA A 393 -17.12 21.20 5.38
C ALA A 393 -18.39 20.53 5.91
N VAL A 394 -19.43 21.33 6.16
CA VAL A 394 -20.76 20.85 6.53
C VAL A 394 -21.66 20.85 5.30
N MET A 395 -21.89 19.66 4.73
CA MET A 395 -22.68 19.45 3.53
C MET A 395 -24.15 19.21 3.88
N THR A 396 -25.05 20.07 3.40
CA THR A 396 -26.50 19.89 3.55
C THR A 396 -27.07 19.12 2.35
N MET A 397 -27.65 17.96 2.63
CA MET A 397 -28.14 17.04 1.62
C MET A 397 -29.54 17.41 1.12
N GLY A 398 -29.75 17.30 -0.19
CA GLY A 398 -31.04 17.51 -0.82
C GLY A 398 -32.07 16.40 -0.57
N GLY A 399 -31.69 15.34 0.14
CA GLY A 399 -32.53 14.19 0.48
C GLY A 399 -32.05 13.48 1.74
N LYS A 400 -32.86 12.54 2.24
CA LYS A 400 -32.63 11.78 3.48
C LYS A 400 -32.23 10.32 3.24
N GLY A 401 -31.64 10.06 2.07
CA GLY A 401 -31.37 8.70 1.57
C GLY A 401 -30.10 8.05 2.12
N TYR A 402 -29.20 8.84 2.71
CA TYR A 402 -27.91 8.39 3.22
C TYR A 402 -27.88 8.45 4.74
N LEU A 403 -27.29 7.44 5.37
CA LEU A 403 -27.14 7.35 6.83
C LEU A 403 -25.75 7.75 7.30
N TYR A 404 -24.74 7.32 6.54
CA TYR A 404 -23.34 7.48 6.87
C TYR A 404 -22.56 7.93 5.63
N VAL A 405 -21.47 8.63 5.86
CA VAL A 405 -20.41 8.82 4.88
C VAL A 405 -19.07 8.45 5.51
N CYS A 406 -18.12 8.01 4.71
CA CYS A 406 -16.76 7.68 5.15
C CYS A 406 -15.77 8.27 4.14
N PRO A 407 -14.74 9.03 4.57
CA PRO A 407 -13.65 9.41 3.67
C PRO A 407 -13.00 8.16 3.06
N GLY A 408 -12.64 8.25 1.78
CA GLY A 408 -12.12 7.10 1.01
C GLY A 408 -13.21 6.37 0.22
N THR A 409 -12.88 5.15 -0.21
CA THR A 409 -13.70 4.27 -1.03
C THR A 409 -14.62 3.38 -0.19
N ALA A 410 -15.60 2.75 -0.85
CA ALA A 410 -16.54 1.82 -0.28
C ALA A 410 -15.86 0.54 0.25
N ALA A 411 -14.77 0.11 -0.38
CA ALA A 411 -13.96 -1.01 0.09
C ALA A 411 -13.23 -0.63 1.39
N GLU A 412 -12.57 0.52 1.42
CA GLU A 412 -11.90 1.02 2.63
C GLU A 412 -12.90 1.22 3.78
N ALA A 413 -14.10 1.73 3.50
CA ALA A 413 -15.14 1.88 4.51
C ALA A 413 -15.54 0.55 5.17
N LEU A 414 -15.43 -0.59 4.49
CA LEU A 414 -15.73 -1.91 5.07
C LEU A 414 -14.60 -2.42 5.97
N GLU A 415 -13.35 -2.01 5.74
CA GLU A 415 -12.21 -2.35 6.60
C GLU A 415 -12.15 -1.48 7.87
N MET A 416 -12.80 -0.31 7.85
CA MET A 416 -12.81 0.62 8.97
C MET A 416 -13.79 0.23 10.08
N SER A 417 -13.44 0.57 11.32
CA SER A 417 -14.37 0.50 12.45
C SER A 417 -15.57 1.44 12.24
N GLU A 418 -16.75 1.03 12.72
CA GLU A 418 -17.97 1.87 12.68
C GLU A 418 -17.78 3.26 13.32
N ASP A 419 -16.82 3.43 14.22
CA ASP A 419 -16.47 4.72 14.82
C ASP A 419 -15.88 5.74 13.81
N ALA A 420 -15.36 5.26 12.67
CA ALA A 420 -14.88 6.10 11.58
C ALA A 420 -16.02 6.64 10.71
N TYR A 421 -17.21 6.05 10.79
CA TYR A 421 -18.35 6.47 9.97
C TYR A 421 -18.90 7.79 10.47
N ILE A 422 -19.13 8.72 9.54
CA ILE A 422 -19.69 10.04 9.81
C ILE A 422 -21.21 9.92 9.66
N PRO A 423 -21.99 9.91 10.76
CA PRO A 423 -23.45 9.83 10.68
C PRO A 423 -24.04 11.16 10.22
N PHE A 424 -25.26 11.11 9.69
CA PHE A 424 -26.01 12.33 9.40
C PHE A 424 -26.43 13.03 10.70
N GLU A 425 -26.43 14.36 10.66
CA GLU A 425 -27.11 15.21 11.65
C GLU A 425 -28.34 15.86 11.02
N GLU A 426 -29.30 16.32 11.84
CA GLU A 426 -30.43 17.11 11.34
C GLU A 426 -30.24 18.59 11.70
N ASN A 427 -30.26 19.46 10.68
CA ASN A 427 -30.23 20.91 10.90
C ASN A 427 -31.58 21.42 11.45
N GLU A 428 -31.70 22.73 11.74
CA GLU A 428 -32.94 23.34 12.27
C GLU A 428 -34.17 23.16 11.35
N LYS A 429 -33.96 22.91 10.06
CA LYS A 429 -35.02 22.65 9.06
C LYS A 429 -35.35 21.16 8.92
N GLY A 430 -34.63 20.30 9.65
CA GLY A 430 -34.74 18.85 9.56
C GLY A 430 -34.11 18.27 8.29
N GLU A 431 -33.19 18.97 7.64
CA GLU A 431 -32.42 18.46 6.51
C GLU A 431 -31.19 17.71 7.03
N HIS A 432 -30.76 16.66 6.31
CA HIS A 432 -29.60 15.87 6.72
C HIS A 432 -28.31 16.61 6.38
N THR A 433 -27.35 16.63 7.31
CA THR A 433 -26.02 17.21 7.11
C THR A 433 -24.92 16.20 7.43
N PHE A 434 -23.80 16.28 6.72
CA PHE A 434 -22.58 15.53 7.03
C PHE A 434 -21.42 16.51 7.18
N THR A 435 -20.54 16.26 8.15
CA THR A 435 -19.36 17.10 8.43
C THR A 435 -18.11 16.31 8.09
N VAL A 436 -17.34 16.77 7.12
CA VAL A 436 -16.09 16.13 6.68
C VAL A 436 -14.92 17.10 6.85
N THR A 437 -13.72 16.55 7.08
CA THR A 437 -12.47 17.31 7.01
C THR A 437 -12.00 17.35 5.57
N VAL A 438 -11.52 18.51 5.11
CA VAL A 438 -11.08 18.75 3.73
C VAL A 438 -9.64 19.24 3.75
N ASP A 439 -8.75 18.60 3.01
CA ASP A 439 -7.32 18.98 2.99
C ASP A 439 -7.06 20.17 2.06
N ALA A 440 -7.73 20.18 0.90
CA ALA A 440 -7.65 21.26 -0.07
C ALA A 440 -8.96 21.43 -0.85
N LEU A 441 -9.28 22.67 -1.23
CA LEU A 441 -10.28 22.96 -2.25
C LEU A 441 -9.70 22.72 -3.64
N ASP A 442 -10.55 22.60 -4.66
CA ASP A 442 -10.17 22.29 -6.04
C ASP A 442 -9.27 21.05 -6.16
N SER A 443 -9.52 20.05 -5.32
CA SER A 443 -8.90 18.72 -5.36
C SER A 443 -9.99 17.65 -5.28
N PRO A 444 -9.84 16.50 -5.98
CA PRO A 444 -10.71 15.36 -5.77
C PRO A 444 -10.72 14.94 -4.30
N TYR A 445 -11.93 14.70 -3.79
CA TYR A 445 -12.17 14.20 -2.44
C TYR A 445 -13.01 12.93 -2.52
N GLU A 446 -12.42 11.80 -2.16
CA GLU A 446 -13.08 10.51 -2.18
C GLU A 446 -13.94 10.31 -0.93
N LEU A 447 -15.16 9.82 -1.15
CA LEU A 447 -16.14 9.62 -0.10
C LEU A 447 -17.07 8.45 -0.42
N ALA A 448 -17.10 7.45 0.45
CA ALA A 448 -18.10 6.40 0.43
C ALA A 448 -19.38 6.88 1.10
N ALA A 449 -20.54 6.70 0.45
CA ALA A 449 -21.85 7.09 0.99
C ALA A 449 -22.78 5.89 1.18
N PHE A 450 -23.18 5.60 2.42
CA PHE A 450 -24.04 4.47 2.74
C PHE A 450 -25.53 4.79 2.53
N SER A 451 -26.15 4.11 1.56
CA SER A 451 -27.55 4.29 1.18
C SER A 451 -28.49 3.50 2.08
N LYS A 452 -29.40 4.21 2.78
CA LYS A 452 -30.46 3.60 3.60
C LYS A 452 -31.35 2.63 2.83
N ASN A 453 -31.67 2.95 1.59
CA ASN A 453 -32.68 2.22 0.82
C ASN A 453 -32.11 0.98 0.13
N LYS A 454 -30.81 1.00 -0.13
CA LYS A 454 -30.10 -0.07 -0.85
C LYS A 454 -29.22 -0.89 0.06
N GLU A 455 -28.92 -0.38 1.26
CA GLU A 455 -28.04 -1.00 2.25
C GLU A 455 -26.67 -1.31 1.63
N LYS A 456 -26.16 -0.33 0.86
CA LYS A 456 -24.89 -0.40 0.14
C LYS A 456 -24.11 0.90 0.27
N TRP A 457 -22.79 0.78 0.27
CA TRP A 457 -21.84 1.84 0.05
C TRP A 457 -21.77 2.20 -1.43
N TYR A 458 -21.57 3.48 -1.70
CA TYR A 458 -21.40 4.00 -3.03
C TYR A 458 -20.24 4.98 -3.05
N ASP A 459 -19.27 4.78 -3.95
CA ASP A 459 -18.17 5.70 -4.13
C ASP A 459 -18.64 7.03 -4.70
N ARG A 460 -18.11 8.11 -4.14
CA ARG A 460 -18.34 9.48 -4.58
C ARG A 460 -17.01 10.19 -4.67
N THR A 461 -16.89 11.01 -5.69
CA THR A 461 -15.83 11.99 -5.79
C THR A 461 -16.49 13.34 -5.68
N LEU A 462 -16.02 14.14 -4.73
CA LEU A 462 -16.45 15.51 -4.52
C LEU A 462 -15.32 16.46 -4.91
N VAL A 463 -15.68 17.67 -5.36
CA VAL A 463 -14.72 18.78 -5.47
C VAL A 463 -15.34 19.99 -4.81
N PHE A 464 -14.69 20.45 -3.73
CA PHE A 464 -15.05 21.66 -3.02
C PHE A 464 -14.46 22.86 -3.75
N ARG A 465 -15.30 23.78 -4.25
CA ARG A 465 -14.86 24.78 -5.24
C ARG A 465 -14.31 26.05 -4.60
N ALA A 466 -13.05 26.37 -4.84
CA ALA A 466 -12.44 27.60 -4.32
C ALA A 466 -12.97 28.86 -5.02
N ASP A 467 -13.38 28.76 -6.28
CA ASP A 467 -13.93 29.89 -7.06
C ASP A 467 -15.27 30.45 -6.51
N SER A 468 -15.95 29.66 -5.67
CA SER A 468 -17.17 30.05 -4.97
C SER A 468 -16.91 30.85 -3.69
N LEU A 469 -15.65 30.91 -3.23
CA LEU A 469 -15.26 31.72 -2.07
C LEU A 469 -15.45 33.22 -2.37
N PRO A 470 -15.81 34.03 -1.37
CA PRO A 470 -15.78 35.48 -1.54
C PRO A 470 -14.33 35.92 -1.74
N GLY A 471 -14.05 36.85 -2.66
CA GLY A 471 -12.67 37.30 -2.97
C GLY A 471 -11.88 37.89 -1.79
N THR A 472 -12.51 38.13 -0.63
CA THR A 472 -11.83 38.52 0.61
C THR A 472 -11.32 37.34 1.44
N ALA A 473 -11.70 36.11 1.10
CA ALA A 473 -11.40 34.88 1.84
C ALA A 473 -9.97 34.39 1.61
N LEU A 474 -9.39 34.62 0.43
CA LEU A 474 -8.01 34.23 0.18
C LEU A 474 -7.05 35.06 1.04
N SER A 475 -6.01 34.40 1.56
CA SER A 475 -4.93 35.04 2.29
C SER A 475 -4.06 35.87 1.32
N GLU A 476 -3.29 36.84 1.81
CA GLU A 476 -2.42 37.70 0.97
C GLU A 476 -1.35 36.89 0.19
N ALA A 477 -1.18 35.59 0.50
CA ALA A 477 -0.34 34.65 -0.25
C ALA A 477 -0.98 34.11 -1.54
N GLY A 478 -2.30 34.33 -1.75
CA GLY A 478 -3.06 33.86 -2.91
C GLY A 478 -3.38 34.93 -3.96
N GLU A 479 -2.93 36.18 -3.78
CA GLU A 479 -3.01 37.22 -4.81
C GLU A 479 -1.78 37.10 -5.72
N THR A 480 -1.98 37.06 -7.04
CA THR A 480 -0.90 37.19 -8.03
C THR A 480 -0.15 38.49 -7.73
N GLU A 481 1.08 38.38 -7.20
CA GLU A 481 1.94 39.53 -6.86
C GLU A 481 1.99 40.48 -8.06
N SER A 482 1.64 41.75 -7.88
CA SER A 482 1.68 42.70 -8.99
C SER A 482 3.13 43.00 -9.37
N LYS A 483 3.41 43.32 -10.64
CA LYS A 483 4.78 43.64 -11.12
C LYS A 483 5.48 44.69 -10.25
N ALA A 484 4.73 45.66 -9.75
CA ALA A 484 5.25 46.71 -8.88
C ALA A 484 5.71 46.18 -7.51
N GLU A 485 4.98 45.21 -6.95
CA GLU A 485 5.31 44.57 -5.67
C GLU A 485 6.51 43.63 -5.81
N LEU A 486 6.58 42.86 -6.90
CA LEU A 486 7.74 42.01 -7.22
C LEU A 486 9.02 42.85 -7.36
N MET A 487 8.95 43.99 -8.06
CA MET A 487 10.10 44.90 -8.21
C MET A 487 10.53 45.51 -6.88
N GLU A 488 9.59 45.90 -6.02
CA GLU A 488 9.89 46.44 -4.69
C GLU A 488 10.51 45.37 -3.78
N ARG A 489 9.97 44.15 -3.79
CA ARG A 489 10.45 43.01 -3.01
C ARG A 489 11.87 42.62 -3.39
N LEU A 490 12.12 42.47 -4.69
CA LEU A 490 13.43 42.11 -5.23
C LEU A 490 14.42 43.30 -5.28
N GLY A 491 13.97 44.51 -4.93
CA GLY A 491 14.79 45.73 -4.97
C GLY A 491 15.26 46.12 -6.38
N LEU A 492 14.54 45.67 -7.41
CA LEU A 492 14.88 45.87 -8.82
C LEU A 492 14.64 47.32 -9.25
N LYS A 493 15.60 47.87 -9.99
CA LYS A 493 15.52 49.19 -10.64
C LYS A 493 15.78 49.01 -12.13
N ASP A 494 15.51 50.04 -12.93
CA ASP A 494 15.89 50.03 -14.35
C ASP A 494 17.38 49.64 -14.52
N GLY A 495 17.64 48.51 -15.16
CA GLY A 495 18.94 47.86 -15.16
C GLY A 495 18.91 46.45 -15.76
N SER A 496 20.07 45.79 -15.79
CA SER A 496 20.20 44.38 -16.16
C SER A 496 20.67 43.57 -14.95
N TYR A 497 20.15 42.36 -14.81
CA TYR A 497 20.39 41.47 -13.69
C TYR A 497 20.61 40.05 -14.20
N LEU A 498 21.35 39.25 -13.44
CA LEU A 498 21.48 37.82 -13.64
C LEU A 498 20.71 37.10 -12.53
N ILE A 499 19.97 36.06 -12.89
CA ILE A 499 19.24 35.22 -11.95
C ILE A 499 19.33 33.75 -12.40
N GLY A 500 19.50 32.84 -11.44
CA GLY A 500 19.37 31.41 -11.68
C GLY A 500 17.95 31.06 -12.12
N ALA A 501 17.83 30.22 -13.13
CA ALA A 501 16.54 29.71 -13.59
C ALA A 501 16.59 28.21 -13.84
N GLU A 502 15.50 27.52 -13.47
CA GLU A 502 15.28 26.10 -13.73
C GLU A 502 14.01 25.92 -14.56
N LEU A 503 14.05 25.00 -15.52
CA LEU A 503 12.92 24.69 -16.38
C LEU A 503 12.35 23.33 -15.95
N GLU A 504 11.11 23.34 -15.49
CA GLU A 504 10.34 22.17 -15.11
C GLU A 504 9.28 21.84 -16.18
N GLY A 505 8.88 20.58 -16.28
CA GLY A 505 7.88 20.11 -17.24
C GLY A 505 8.43 19.47 -18.51
N GLY A 506 7.52 19.06 -19.40
CA GLY A 506 7.85 18.24 -20.56
C GLY A 506 8.43 16.86 -20.21
N SER A 507 9.40 16.38 -21.00
CA SER A 507 10.03 15.04 -20.81
C SER A 507 11.24 15.03 -19.89
N GLY A 508 11.54 16.15 -19.20
CA GLY A 508 12.74 16.32 -18.35
C GLY A 508 14.07 16.44 -19.09
N LYS A 509 14.07 16.47 -20.42
CA LYS A 509 15.29 16.54 -21.26
C LYS A 509 15.64 17.96 -21.73
N ALA A 510 14.68 18.87 -21.71
CA ALA A 510 14.88 20.27 -22.08
C ALA A 510 15.28 21.08 -20.84
N TYR A 511 16.16 22.06 -21.01
CA TYR A 511 16.53 23.01 -19.97
C TYR A 511 16.75 24.38 -20.60
N VAL A 512 16.74 25.44 -19.78
CA VAL A 512 17.22 26.76 -20.19
C VAL A 512 18.62 27.00 -19.64
N GLU A 513 19.44 27.74 -20.39
CA GLU A 513 20.74 28.19 -19.90
C GLU A 513 20.54 29.11 -18.69
N SER A 514 21.35 28.90 -17.65
CA SER A 514 21.29 29.59 -16.36
C SER A 514 22.71 30.03 -15.98
N PRO A 515 22.93 31.27 -15.50
CA PRO A 515 21.92 32.27 -15.17
C PRO A 515 21.28 32.93 -16.41
N VAL A 516 20.03 33.35 -16.25
CA VAL A 516 19.23 34.10 -17.22
C VAL A 516 19.42 35.60 -17.00
N GLU A 517 19.49 36.37 -18.09
CA GLU A 517 19.53 37.84 -18.03
C GLU A 517 18.10 38.41 -17.89
N LEU A 518 17.87 39.17 -16.83
CA LEU A 518 16.65 39.97 -16.63
C LEU A 518 16.94 41.43 -16.97
N THR A 519 16.16 41.99 -17.89
CA THR A 519 16.14 43.43 -18.17
C THR A 519 14.93 44.09 -17.52
N VAL A 520 15.18 45.11 -16.71
CA VAL A 520 14.13 45.93 -16.07
C VAL A 520 14.09 47.29 -16.73
N LYS A 521 12.90 47.70 -17.20
CA LYS A 521 12.70 49.01 -17.83
C LYS A 521 11.31 49.58 -17.49
N GLY A 522 11.26 50.57 -16.60
CA GLY A 522 9.99 51.06 -16.08
C GLY A 522 9.37 50.04 -15.15
N GLU A 523 8.13 49.62 -15.44
CA GLU A 523 7.41 48.56 -14.70
C GLU A 523 7.42 47.21 -15.44
N GLU A 524 8.26 47.07 -16.48
CA GLU A 524 8.40 45.86 -17.27
C GLU A 524 9.70 45.12 -16.92
N ILE A 525 9.57 43.83 -16.63
CA ILE A 525 10.68 42.89 -16.45
C ILE A 525 10.63 41.91 -17.63
N THR A 526 11.77 41.68 -18.28
CA THR A 526 11.90 40.76 -19.42
C THR A 526 13.06 39.81 -19.17
N ALA A 527 12.83 38.51 -19.31
CA ALA A 527 13.87 37.49 -19.24
C ALA A 527 14.33 37.10 -20.64
N HIS A 528 15.65 37.09 -20.85
CA HIS A 528 16.29 36.53 -22.05
C HIS A 528 16.63 35.06 -21.81
N ILE A 529 15.74 34.16 -22.21
CA ILE A 529 15.91 32.72 -22.03
C ILE A 529 16.51 32.07 -23.26
N ILE A 530 17.42 31.11 -23.07
CA ILE A 530 18.01 30.32 -24.15
C ILE A 530 17.74 28.84 -23.86
N PHE A 531 16.99 28.17 -24.73
CA PHE A 531 16.71 26.73 -24.57
C PHE A 531 17.94 25.87 -24.87
N SER A 532 17.95 24.62 -24.41
CA SER A 532 19.01 23.65 -24.71
C SER A 532 19.03 23.13 -26.16
N SER A 533 18.16 23.66 -27.04
CA SER A 533 17.98 23.21 -28.43
C SER A 533 17.65 24.37 -29.37
N PRO A 534 18.08 24.32 -30.65
CA PRO A 534 17.74 25.30 -31.68
C PRO A 534 16.36 25.09 -32.32
N ASN A 535 15.64 24.04 -31.93
CA ASN A 535 14.40 23.60 -32.60
C ASN A 535 13.15 24.06 -31.86
N TYR A 536 13.11 25.32 -31.40
CA TYR A 536 11.90 25.94 -30.88
C TYR A 536 11.49 27.13 -31.76
N ASP A 537 10.26 27.08 -32.29
CA ASP A 537 9.76 28.03 -33.29
C ASP A 537 9.11 29.26 -32.65
N TYR A 538 8.46 29.09 -31.51
CA TYR A 538 7.88 30.16 -30.69
C TYR A 538 7.65 29.72 -29.25
N ALA A 539 7.53 30.69 -28.34
CA ALA A 539 7.03 30.52 -26.98
C ALA A 539 5.72 31.29 -26.80
N ILE A 540 4.84 30.82 -25.92
CA ILE A 540 3.60 31.49 -25.52
C ILE A 540 3.66 31.73 -24.02
N VAL A 541 3.50 32.99 -23.60
CA VAL A 541 3.40 33.40 -22.19
C VAL A 541 2.18 34.31 -22.08
N ASP A 542 1.31 34.06 -21.11
CA ASP A 542 0.04 34.79 -20.91
C ASP A 542 -0.84 34.88 -22.18
N GLY A 543 -0.78 33.86 -23.05
CA GLY A 543 -1.51 33.83 -24.31
C GLY A 543 -0.91 34.69 -25.43
N GLU A 544 0.21 35.37 -25.19
CA GLU A 544 0.96 36.11 -26.22
C GLU A 544 2.10 35.28 -26.80
N LYS A 545 2.28 35.37 -28.13
CA LYS A 545 3.31 34.59 -28.85
C LYS A 545 4.60 35.39 -29.04
N TYR A 546 5.71 34.81 -28.59
CA TYR A 546 7.07 35.32 -28.69
C TYR A 546 7.89 34.50 -29.69
N LEU A 547 8.55 35.18 -30.63
CA LEU A 547 9.39 34.54 -31.66
C LEU A 547 10.87 34.60 -31.25
N PRO A 548 11.72 33.67 -31.74
CA PRO A 548 13.13 33.66 -31.41
C PRO A 548 13.82 34.98 -31.77
N VAL A 549 14.64 35.50 -30.86
CA VAL A 549 15.35 36.77 -31.04
C VAL A 549 16.70 36.59 -31.75
N ASN A 550 17.18 35.35 -31.87
CA ASN A 550 18.40 34.98 -32.57
C ASN A 550 18.13 34.18 -33.86
N LYS A 551 19.13 34.12 -34.74
CA LYS A 551 19.08 33.39 -36.04
C LYS A 551 20.09 32.26 -36.14
N GLU A 552 21.01 32.17 -35.20
CA GLU A 552 22.09 31.18 -35.11
C GLU A 552 22.23 30.77 -33.65
N GLY A 553 22.53 29.49 -33.39
CA GLY A 553 22.61 28.93 -32.03
C GLY A 553 21.29 28.34 -31.55
N ASN A 554 21.20 28.04 -30.26
CA ASN A 554 19.99 27.54 -29.61
C ASN A 554 18.89 28.60 -29.58
N SER A 555 17.62 28.19 -29.56
CA SER A 555 16.49 29.13 -29.62
C SER A 555 16.46 30.01 -28.37
N ALA A 556 16.53 31.34 -28.58
CA ALA A 556 16.48 32.34 -27.52
C ALA A 556 15.21 33.19 -27.63
N PHE A 557 14.60 33.53 -26.50
CA PHE A 557 13.35 34.30 -26.41
C PHE A 557 13.46 35.40 -25.36
N ASP A 558 12.86 36.56 -25.65
CA ASP A 558 12.62 37.62 -24.67
C ASP A 558 11.17 37.51 -24.21
N ILE A 559 10.95 37.09 -22.96
CA ILE A 559 9.61 36.85 -22.40
C ILE A 559 9.34 37.75 -21.18
N PRO A 560 8.08 38.16 -20.94
CA PRO A 560 7.75 38.94 -19.75
C PRO A 560 7.87 38.09 -18.48
N VAL A 561 8.36 38.71 -17.41
CA VAL A 561 8.40 38.10 -16.07
C VAL A 561 7.41 38.82 -15.16
N ASN A 562 6.39 38.10 -14.74
CA ASN A 562 5.31 38.62 -13.88
C ASN A 562 5.36 38.04 -12.45
N GLY A 563 6.27 37.09 -12.19
CA GLY A 563 6.48 36.41 -10.92
C GLY A 563 7.77 35.58 -10.99
N LEU A 564 8.21 35.03 -9.85
CA LEU A 564 9.37 34.11 -9.81
C LEU A 564 9.08 32.75 -10.46
N THR A 565 7.85 32.52 -10.89
CA THR A 565 7.46 31.36 -11.70
C THR A 565 6.72 31.86 -12.93
N VAL A 566 7.14 31.42 -14.11
CA VAL A 566 6.53 31.76 -15.39
C VAL A 566 6.09 30.48 -16.10
N GLU A 567 4.79 30.35 -16.32
CA GLU A 567 4.23 29.31 -17.19
C GLU A 567 4.45 29.71 -18.65
N LEU A 568 5.01 28.80 -19.44
CA LEU A 568 5.25 29.05 -20.85
C LEU A 568 5.01 27.79 -21.69
N THR A 569 4.39 27.96 -22.85
CA THR A 569 4.21 26.88 -23.83
C THR A 569 5.19 27.11 -24.99
N ALA A 570 6.07 26.15 -25.27
CA ALA A 570 7.02 26.26 -26.38
C ALA A 570 6.76 25.21 -27.45
N ASP A 571 6.70 25.63 -28.72
CA ASP A 571 6.54 24.73 -29.87
C ASP A 571 7.89 24.19 -30.31
N THR A 572 8.08 22.87 -30.22
CA THR A 572 9.29 22.18 -30.64
C THR A 572 9.12 21.50 -31.99
N THR A 573 10.06 21.78 -32.90
CA THR A 573 10.15 21.17 -34.23
C THR A 573 11.19 20.06 -34.32
N ALA A 574 11.76 19.66 -33.17
CA ALA A 574 12.72 18.56 -33.09
C ALA A 574 12.10 17.18 -33.43
N MET A 575 10.78 17.06 -33.35
CA MET A 575 10.01 15.84 -33.61
C MET A 575 9.38 15.85 -35.01
N SER A 576 8.98 14.69 -35.52
CA SER A 576 8.41 14.53 -36.89
C SER A 576 7.13 15.35 -37.16
N LYS A 577 6.49 15.87 -36.11
CA LYS A 577 5.43 16.88 -36.12
C LYS A 577 5.75 17.94 -35.06
N PRO A 578 5.41 19.22 -35.27
CA PRO A 578 5.49 20.24 -34.23
C PRO A 578 4.58 19.89 -33.05
N HIS A 579 5.08 20.12 -31.83
CA HIS A 579 4.34 19.91 -30.59
C HIS A 579 4.56 21.12 -29.67
N GLU A 580 3.45 21.69 -29.21
CA GLU A 580 3.44 22.63 -28.10
C GLU A 580 3.61 21.85 -26.80
N ILE A 581 4.64 22.20 -26.02
CA ILE A 581 4.94 21.60 -24.72
C ILE A 581 4.85 22.69 -23.66
N GLU A 582 4.13 22.39 -22.59
CA GLU A 582 4.01 23.25 -21.42
C GLU A 582 5.22 23.06 -20.50
N TYR A 583 5.79 24.19 -20.08
CA TYR A 583 6.92 24.27 -19.17
C TYR A 583 6.64 25.30 -18.10
N ARG A 584 7.27 25.09 -16.95
CA ARG A 584 7.32 26.03 -15.84
C ARG A 584 8.76 26.50 -15.66
N LEU A 585 8.99 27.81 -15.77
CA LEU A 585 10.29 28.43 -15.54
C LEU A 585 10.32 29.01 -14.12
N VAL A 586 11.20 28.49 -13.27
CA VAL A 586 11.34 28.90 -11.86
C VAL A 586 12.63 29.70 -11.69
N PHE A 587 12.53 30.90 -11.14
CA PHE A 587 13.64 31.79 -10.85
C PHE A 587 14.08 31.70 -9.39
N ASP A 588 15.38 31.51 -9.14
CA ASP A 588 15.95 31.48 -7.80
C ASP A 588 16.28 32.91 -7.33
N GLU A 589 15.38 33.48 -6.51
CA GLU A 589 15.56 34.81 -5.90
C GLU A 589 16.88 34.97 -5.15
N SER A 590 17.40 33.91 -4.52
CA SER A 590 18.63 33.99 -3.73
C SER A 590 19.89 34.20 -4.57
N SER A 591 19.79 33.91 -5.87
CA SER A 591 20.87 34.02 -6.86
C SER A 591 20.88 35.35 -7.61
N LEU A 592 19.92 36.25 -7.35
CA LEU A 592 19.77 37.51 -8.06
C LEU A 592 20.96 38.46 -7.82
N GLU A 593 21.61 38.89 -8.91
CA GLU A 593 22.69 39.88 -8.87
C GLU A 593 22.59 40.89 -10.03
N GLU A 594 23.14 42.09 -9.86
CA GLU A 594 23.18 43.13 -10.90
C GLU A 594 24.24 42.77 -11.95
N ALA A 595 23.89 42.81 -13.24
CA ALA A 595 24.82 42.50 -14.33
C ALA A 595 25.80 43.68 -14.55
N GLU A 596 27.11 43.40 -14.62
CA GLU A 596 28.17 44.42 -14.79
C GLU A 596 28.22 45.11 -16.17
#